data_AF-A0AAV4LLN0-F1
#
_entry.id   AF-A0AAV4LLN0-F1
#
_cell.length_a   1.000
_cell.length_b   1.000
_cell.length_c   1.000
_cell.angle_alpha   90.00
_cell.angle_beta   90.00
_cell.angle_gamma   90.00
#
_symmetry.space_group_name_H-M   'P 1'
#
loop_
_entity.id
_entity.type
_entity.pdbx_description
1 polymer ?
#
loop_
_entity_poly.entity_id
_entity_poly.type
_entity_poly.pdbx_seq_one_letter_code
_entity_poly.pdbx_strand_id
1 'polypeptide(L)'
;MLSVLQGVGPVCSKKVRQALEQILERVIRGEAEPEDQIAYAMSPEERQRAVEARVRQAYLEQLHQNRRPSREPVTVEVESRTREIRREPTTVEWIDRDHAWVQSQRGGRYQVTEHACTCPDFVYRRSRNPELAQEGCRHMQALRLAREEVRERRRQAMRIARMRTQQATASIVVNQTHEENHPTFAQIDWTVEAERDRVLDIWCRNRAWDGVFISRDDAAWETLKDLARQEWEYRYENVLGGTGNTFGVEIEVQFENSWSRDMALRDLYNEGLTTGTQIRGYHSGDGQGFWKPERDGSLGTYGVEFVSPVLNDDPESWKQIERVTEILRHHGAYVDDHCGGHIHLGIAPLDHRTYSWQRLAQIGVGYEKQLYRVGGANSDQYRSTGRPGQHRGSHYAKPLPRGLSFNGNITAAEARRRISNGSRYTIFNTTNIDRTSGRPAIEFRYPNGILDHRQIQAQIQVANAILHQAAVIRNGSPQSEFTPRFSEENKHARLTDHLTPEAEEKNFREFLDVLANPQDRLAATWLWLRGRS
;
A
#
# COMPACT_ATOMS: atom_id res chain seq x y z
N MET A 1 -28.77 52.63 17.75
CA MET A 1 -30.05 52.64 17.01
C MET A 1 -29.91 52.39 15.50
N LEU A 2 -28.74 51.94 14.99
CA LEU A 2 -28.56 51.55 13.58
C LEU A 2 -28.63 50.04 13.30
N SER A 3 -28.55 49.16 14.32
CA SER A 3 -28.55 47.70 14.09
C SER A 3 -29.95 47.07 13.98
N VAL A 4 -31.02 47.85 14.20
CA VAL A 4 -32.42 47.37 14.12
C VAL A 4 -32.96 47.50 12.69
N LEU A 5 -32.41 48.41 11.88
CA LEU A 5 -32.84 48.67 10.50
C LEU A 5 -32.22 47.72 9.46
N GLN A 6 -31.23 46.90 9.84
CA GLN A 6 -30.59 45.93 8.92
C GLN A 6 -30.97 44.45 9.17
N GLY A 7 -31.90 44.16 10.07
CA GLY A 7 -32.46 42.80 10.20
C GLY A 7 -31.52 41.71 10.76
N VAL A 8 -30.35 42.06 11.31
CA VAL A 8 -29.34 41.12 11.85
C VAL A 8 -29.33 41.01 13.38
N GLY A 9 -30.39 41.47 14.06
CA GLY A 9 -30.56 41.25 15.50
C GLY A 9 -30.99 39.81 15.82
N PRO A 10 -30.58 39.22 16.97
CA PRO A 10 -30.96 37.86 17.34
C PRO A 10 -32.48 37.75 17.48
N VAL A 11 -33.09 36.94 16.61
CA VAL A 11 -34.53 36.69 16.63
C VAL A 11 -34.79 35.66 17.73
N CYS A 12 -35.59 36.05 18.73
CA CYS A 12 -36.09 35.16 19.78
C CYS A 12 -36.57 33.83 19.18
N SER A 13 -36.13 32.70 19.72
CA SER A 13 -36.48 31.33 19.25
C SER A 13 -37.99 31.07 19.12
N LYS A 14 -38.80 31.84 19.85
CA LYS A 14 -40.26 31.82 19.73
C LYS A 14 -40.76 32.47 18.42
N LYS A 15 -40.14 33.58 17.99
CA LYS A 15 -40.48 34.29 16.75
C LYS A 15 -40.01 33.54 15.50
N VAL A 16 -38.88 32.84 15.63
CA VAL A 16 -38.35 31.88 14.65
C VAL A 16 -39.37 30.79 14.33
N ARG A 17 -39.89 30.15 15.38
CA ARG A 17 -40.83 29.04 15.28
C ARG A 17 -42.15 29.46 14.64
N GLN A 18 -42.67 30.62 15.06
CA GLN A 18 -43.86 31.23 14.44
C GLN A 18 -43.67 31.57 12.95
N ALA A 19 -42.49 32.06 12.57
CA ALA A 19 -42.21 32.38 11.17
C ALA A 19 -42.12 31.12 10.29
N LEU A 20 -41.53 30.04 10.83
CA LEU A 20 -41.48 28.74 10.14
C LEU A 20 -42.87 28.10 10.01
N GLU A 21 -43.71 28.20 11.04
CA GLU A 21 -45.11 27.74 11.00
C GLU A 21 -45.91 28.49 9.93
N GLN A 22 -45.73 29.82 9.82
CA GLN A 22 -46.41 30.63 8.79
C GLN A 22 -45.96 30.31 7.36
N ILE A 23 -44.69 29.99 7.15
CA ILE A 23 -44.17 29.56 5.83
C ILE A 23 -44.73 28.17 5.48
N LEU A 24 -44.77 27.25 6.45
CA LEU A 24 -45.37 25.92 6.26
C LEU A 24 -46.86 26.00 5.90
N GLU A 25 -47.61 26.88 6.57
CA GLU A 25 -49.02 27.12 6.25
C GLU A 25 -49.22 27.66 4.82
N ARG A 26 -48.32 28.52 4.33
CA ARG A 26 -48.37 29.03 2.95
C ARG A 26 -48.01 27.96 1.92
N VAL A 27 -47.07 27.07 2.22
CA VAL A 27 -46.74 25.92 1.37
C VAL A 27 -47.91 24.95 1.28
N ILE A 28 -48.58 24.66 2.41
CA ILE A 28 -49.77 23.79 2.45
C ILE A 28 -50.92 24.38 1.62
N ARG A 29 -51.05 25.71 1.57
CA ARG A 29 -52.06 26.42 0.76
C ARG A 29 -51.66 26.61 -0.72
N GLY A 30 -50.45 26.24 -1.11
CA GLY A 30 -49.95 26.43 -2.48
C GLY A 30 -49.62 27.89 -2.84
N GLU A 31 -49.45 28.77 -1.86
CA GLU A 31 -49.25 30.22 -2.00
C GLU A 31 -47.78 30.64 -1.75
N ALA A 32 -46.86 29.68 -1.79
CA ALA A 32 -45.43 29.87 -1.59
C ALA A 32 -44.66 29.91 -2.92
N GLU A 33 -43.50 30.57 -2.94
CA GLU A 33 -42.63 30.64 -4.12
C GLU A 33 -42.16 29.25 -4.55
N PRO A 34 -41.88 29.00 -5.84
CA PRO A 34 -41.51 27.67 -6.36
C PRO A 34 -40.30 27.03 -5.65
N GLU A 35 -39.35 27.85 -5.20
CA GLU A 35 -38.17 27.42 -4.46
C GLU A 35 -38.51 26.87 -3.06
N ASP A 36 -39.51 27.46 -2.39
CA ASP A 36 -40.03 26.99 -1.10
C ASP A 36 -40.87 25.71 -1.26
N GLN A 37 -41.59 25.57 -2.38
CA GLN A 37 -42.35 24.36 -2.70
C GLN A 37 -41.43 23.16 -2.93
N ILE A 38 -40.31 23.34 -3.64
CA ILE A 38 -39.31 22.29 -3.89
C ILE A 38 -38.59 21.89 -2.59
N ALA A 39 -38.25 22.86 -1.74
CA ALA A 39 -37.60 22.60 -0.46
C ALA A 39 -38.52 21.93 0.57
N TYR A 40 -39.85 22.12 0.47
CA TYR A 40 -40.83 21.61 1.42
C TYR A 40 -41.74 20.46 0.92
N ALA A 41 -41.62 20.01 -0.33
CA ALA A 41 -42.37 18.87 -0.87
C ALA A 41 -41.87 17.49 -0.38
N MET A 42 -40.72 17.44 0.29
CA MET A 42 -40.16 16.21 0.86
C MET A 42 -40.76 15.94 2.24
N SER A 43 -41.11 14.70 2.54
CA SER A 43 -41.49 14.29 3.90
C SER A 43 -40.35 14.58 4.89
N PRO A 44 -40.63 14.78 6.19
CA PRO A 44 -39.60 15.02 7.20
C PRO A 44 -38.48 13.97 7.17
N GLU A 45 -38.82 12.70 6.90
CA GLU A 45 -37.86 11.60 6.81
C GLU A 45 -37.03 11.61 5.51
N GLU A 46 -37.58 12.07 4.38
CA GLU A 46 -36.83 12.23 3.13
C GLU A 46 -35.87 13.42 3.20
N ARG A 47 -36.30 14.51 3.84
CA ARG A 47 -35.46 15.69 4.07
C ARG A 47 -34.28 15.36 4.97
N GLN A 48 -34.53 14.61 6.04
CA GLN A 48 -33.48 14.13 6.93
C GLN A 48 -32.51 13.19 6.20
N ARG A 49 -33.01 12.24 5.41
CA ARG A 49 -32.16 11.32 4.62
C ARG A 49 -31.34 12.00 3.53
N ALA A 50 -31.87 13.01 2.85
CA ALA A 50 -31.14 13.76 1.81
C ALA A 50 -30.06 14.67 2.41
N VAL A 51 -30.33 15.26 3.57
CA VAL A 51 -29.33 16.01 4.35
C VAL A 51 -28.28 15.06 4.89
N GLU A 52 -28.66 13.93 5.46
CA GLU A 52 -27.72 12.89 5.94
C GLU A 52 -26.86 12.33 4.80
N ALA A 53 -27.41 12.12 3.60
CA ALA A 53 -26.67 11.63 2.43
C ALA A 53 -25.66 12.66 1.90
N ARG A 54 -26.06 13.94 1.76
CA ARG A 54 -25.13 15.00 1.32
C ARG A 54 -24.10 15.34 2.38
N VAL A 55 -24.47 15.28 3.66
CA VAL A 55 -23.52 15.43 4.78
C VAL A 55 -22.56 14.25 4.80
N ARG A 56 -23.03 13.01 4.59
CA ARG A 56 -22.18 11.82 4.49
C ARG A 56 -21.23 11.88 3.30
N GLN A 57 -21.68 12.39 2.16
CA GLN A 57 -20.84 12.49 0.96
C GLN A 57 -19.79 13.61 1.08
N ALA A 58 -20.17 14.77 1.62
CA ALA A 58 -19.22 15.84 1.97
C ALA A 58 -18.25 15.44 3.11
N TYR A 59 -18.72 14.60 4.04
CA TYR A 59 -17.94 14.01 5.13
C TYR A 59 -16.90 13.01 4.61
N LEU A 60 -17.26 12.16 3.65
CA LEU A 60 -16.33 11.24 2.98
C LEU A 60 -15.29 11.99 2.14
N GLU A 61 -15.70 13.02 1.38
CA GLU A 61 -14.75 13.85 0.61
C GLU A 61 -13.79 14.67 1.52
N GLN A 62 -14.18 14.99 2.75
CA GLN A 62 -13.33 15.66 3.74
C GLN A 62 -12.41 14.70 4.54
N LEU A 63 -12.80 13.43 4.71
CA LEU A 63 -11.99 12.42 5.42
C LEU A 63 -10.65 12.11 4.73
N HIS A 64 -10.51 12.39 3.42
CA HIS A 64 -9.29 12.06 2.64
C HIS A 64 -8.13 13.04 2.85
N GLN A 65 -8.35 14.14 3.58
CA GLN A 65 -7.29 15.01 4.04
C GLN A 65 -7.15 14.89 5.57
N ASN A 66 -6.40 13.91 6.11
CA ASN A 66 -5.28 14.15 7.05
C ASN A 66 -4.83 12.97 7.92
N ARG A 67 -3.53 13.07 8.23
CA ARG A 67 -2.89 12.65 9.48
C ARG A 67 -3.68 13.05 10.76
N ARG A 68 -3.88 12.07 11.65
CA ARG A 68 -4.73 12.11 12.86
C ARG A 68 -4.38 13.24 13.86
N PRO A 69 -5.36 13.96 14.45
CA PRO A 69 -5.20 14.71 15.70
C PRO A 69 -5.00 13.79 16.92
N SER A 70 -4.58 14.37 18.06
CA SER A 70 -4.52 13.65 19.34
C SER A 70 -5.92 13.16 19.74
N ARG A 71 -6.03 11.94 20.28
CA ARG A 71 -7.29 11.36 20.79
C ARG A 71 -7.79 12.04 22.08
N GLU A 72 -7.04 12.97 22.65
CA GLU A 72 -7.40 13.63 23.90
C GLU A 72 -8.41 14.77 23.69
N PRO A 73 -9.47 14.84 24.52
CA PRO A 73 -10.39 15.98 24.54
C PRO A 73 -9.67 17.30 24.85
N VAL A 74 -10.13 18.39 24.23
CA VAL A 74 -9.59 19.73 24.43
C VAL A 74 -10.69 20.63 24.98
N THR A 75 -10.42 21.32 26.09
CA THR A 75 -11.37 22.29 26.67
C THR A 75 -10.93 23.70 26.34
N VAL A 76 -11.82 24.47 25.71
CA VAL A 76 -11.56 25.86 25.28
C VAL A 76 -12.59 26.82 25.86
N GLU A 77 -12.17 28.06 26.09
CA GLU A 77 -13.02 29.13 26.64
C GLU A 77 -13.68 29.95 25.54
N VAL A 78 -15.00 29.82 25.39
CA VAL A 78 -15.79 30.48 24.33
C VAL A 78 -16.71 31.55 24.92
N GLU A 79 -16.88 32.67 24.22
CA GLU A 79 -17.77 33.75 24.69
C GLU A 79 -19.24 33.32 24.71
N SER A 80 -19.91 33.58 25.83
CA SER A 80 -21.36 33.42 25.97
C SER A 80 -22.03 34.80 25.98
N ARG A 81 -22.90 35.07 25.01
CA ARG A 81 -23.65 36.34 24.90
C ARG A 81 -25.02 36.31 25.59
N THR A 82 -25.36 35.19 26.20
CA THR A 82 -26.59 35.03 26.98
C THR A 82 -26.22 34.70 28.42
N ARG A 83 -26.33 35.73 29.28
CA ARG A 83 -26.36 35.69 30.76
C ARG A 83 -24.98 35.65 31.44
N GLU A 84 -24.68 36.73 32.17
CA GLU A 84 -23.75 36.97 33.31
C GLU A 84 -22.36 36.31 33.38
N ILE A 85 -21.95 35.45 32.44
CA ILE A 85 -20.63 34.83 32.36
C ILE A 85 -20.03 35.18 31.01
N ARG A 86 -18.90 35.91 31.01
CA ARG A 86 -18.25 36.39 29.78
C ARG A 86 -17.59 35.29 28.96
N ARG A 87 -17.17 34.17 29.57
CA ARG A 87 -16.51 33.02 28.90
C ARG A 87 -16.92 31.71 29.57
N GLU A 88 -17.34 30.73 28.78
CA GLU A 88 -17.80 29.42 29.24
C GLU A 88 -16.83 28.33 28.75
N PRO A 89 -16.37 27.41 29.64
CA PRO A 89 -15.57 26.27 29.24
C PRO A 89 -16.40 25.34 28.36
N THR A 90 -15.87 25.01 27.20
CA THR A 90 -16.50 24.16 26.19
C THR A 90 -15.55 23.03 25.84
N THR A 91 -15.98 21.79 26.05
CA THR A 91 -15.19 20.60 25.76
C THR A 91 -15.41 20.15 24.31
N VAL A 92 -14.31 19.88 23.62
CA VAL A 92 -14.25 19.40 22.24
C VAL A 92 -13.65 18.00 22.26
N GLU A 93 -14.47 17.00 21.96
CA GLU A 93 -14.08 15.61 21.83
C GLU A 93 -14.03 15.24 20.35
N TRP A 94 -12.82 14.96 19.86
CA TRP A 94 -12.59 14.67 18.45
C TRP A 94 -13.21 13.32 18.05
N ILE A 95 -14.04 13.35 17.02
CA ILE A 95 -14.46 12.13 16.31
C ILE A 95 -13.43 11.86 15.21
N ASP A 96 -13.05 12.91 14.48
CA ASP A 96 -11.95 12.93 13.51
C ASP A 96 -11.32 14.35 13.43
N ARG A 97 -10.57 14.65 12.36
CA ARG A 97 -9.88 15.93 12.15
C ARG A 97 -10.82 17.12 12.01
N ASP A 98 -11.97 16.90 11.36
CA ASP A 98 -12.90 17.96 10.98
C ASP A 98 -14.28 17.82 11.61
N HIS A 99 -14.45 16.83 12.46
CA HIS A 99 -15.68 16.54 13.18
C HIS A 99 -15.39 16.30 14.67
N ALA A 100 -16.12 16.99 15.52
CA ALA A 100 -16.07 16.80 16.96
C ALA A 100 -17.45 16.83 17.60
N TRP A 101 -17.56 16.15 18.73
CA TRP A 101 -18.59 16.45 19.71
C TRP A 101 -18.18 17.69 20.49
N VAL A 102 -19.03 18.71 20.50
CA VAL A 102 -18.81 19.93 21.27
C VAL A 102 -19.90 20.04 22.34
N GLN A 103 -19.45 20.14 23.60
CA GLN A 103 -20.32 20.22 24.76
C GLN A 103 -20.03 21.50 25.55
N SER A 104 -21.02 22.38 25.63
CA SER A 104 -21.01 23.55 26.52
C SER A 104 -21.47 23.16 27.92
N GLN A 105 -20.87 23.75 28.97
CA GLN A 105 -21.15 23.45 30.38
C GLN A 105 -22.63 23.55 30.78
N ARG A 106 -23.42 24.44 30.16
CA ARG A 106 -24.87 24.63 30.45
C ARG A 106 -25.78 24.37 29.24
N GLY A 107 -25.29 23.70 28.20
CA GLY A 107 -26.05 23.40 26.97
C GLY A 107 -25.95 21.94 26.53
N GLY A 108 -26.65 21.61 25.43
CA GLY A 108 -26.61 20.29 24.82
C GLY A 108 -25.27 19.94 24.16
N ARG A 109 -25.09 18.65 23.83
CA ARG A 109 -23.94 18.13 23.09
C ARG A 109 -24.31 18.07 21.60
N TYR A 110 -23.47 18.66 20.74
CA TYR A 110 -23.75 18.78 19.31
C TYR A 110 -22.58 18.28 18.47
N GLN A 111 -22.88 17.78 17.27
CA GLN A 111 -21.89 17.43 16.26
C GLN A 111 -21.53 18.68 15.47
N VAL A 112 -20.23 18.91 15.34
CA VAL A 112 -19.69 20.16 14.81
C VAL A 112 -18.57 19.87 13.84
N THR A 113 -18.63 20.54 12.69
CA THR A 113 -17.55 20.62 11.72
C THR A 113 -17.16 22.08 11.50
N GLU A 114 -16.17 22.32 10.63
CA GLU A 114 -15.77 23.68 10.26
C GLU A 114 -16.90 24.48 9.59
N HIS A 115 -17.83 23.79 8.94
CA HIS A 115 -18.85 24.39 8.08
C HIS A 115 -20.29 24.11 8.52
N ALA A 116 -20.51 23.23 9.50
CA ALA A 116 -21.84 22.87 9.95
C ALA A 116 -21.88 22.54 11.44
N CYS A 117 -23.06 22.72 12.03
CA CYS A 117 -23.33 22.33 13.41
C CYS A 117 -24.77 21.84 13.54
N THR A 118 -25.00 20.80 14.33
CA THR A 118 -26.35 20.27 14.59
C THR A 118 -27.14 21.10 15.61
N CYS A 119 -26.62 22.24 16.08
CA CYS A 119 -27.33 23.08 17.03
C CYS A 119 -28.51 23.84 16.37
N PRO A 120 -29.62 24.04 17.10
CA PRO A 120 -30.81 24.73 16.56
C PRO A 120 -30.53 26.15 16.01
N ASP A 121 -29.58 26.88 16.59
CA ASP A 121 -29.21 28.24 16.13
C ASP A 121 -28.57 28.22 14.72
N PHE A 122 -27.68 27.26 14.46
CA PHE A 122 -27.05 27.12 13.15
C PHE A 122 -28.06 26.69 12.08
N VAL A 123 -28.90 25.70 12.40
CA VAL A 123 -29.97 25.23 11.52
C VAL A 123 -30.93 26.36 11.17
N TYR A 124 -31.30 27.19 12.16
CA TYR A 124 -32.18 28.33 11.93
C TYR A 124 -31.55 29.41 11.03
N ARG A 125 -30.30 29.83 11.30
CA ARG A 125 -29.63 30.86 10.48
C ARG A 125 -29.49 30.44 9.02
N ARG A 126 -29.10 29.17 8.80
CA ARG A 126 -28.99 28.60 7.45
C ARG A 126 -30.31 28.60 6.69
N SER A 127 -31.43 28.37 7.38
CA SER A 127 -32.76 28.36 6.75
C SER A 127 -33.25 29.73 6.31
N ARG A 128 -32.74 30.83 6.90
CA ARG A 128 -33.25 32.19 6.68
C ARG A 128 -32.35 33.06 5.81
N ASN A 129 -31.04 32.86 5.90
CA ASN A 129 -30.07 33.55 5.06
C ASN A 129 -28.79 32.70 4.99
N PRO A 130 -28.54 31.99 3.86
CA PRO A 130 -27.36 31.15 3.68
C PRO A 130 -26.02 31.89 3.85
N GLU A 131 -25.97 33.19 3.60
CA GLU A 131 -24.76 34.00 3.77
C GLU A 131 -24.43 34.22 5.25
N LEU A 132 -25.45 34.42 6.10
CA LEU A 132 -25.26 34.54 7.57
C LEU A 132 -24.84 33.22 8.23
N ALA A 133 -25.08 32.07 7.60
CA ALA A 133 -24.59 30.78 8.09
C ALA A 133 -23.06 30.64 7.96
N GLN A 134 -22.41 31.44 7.11
CA GLN A 134 -20.95 31.49 6.99
C GLN A 134 -20.27 32.01 8.27
N GLU A 135 -20.96 32.85 9.03
CA GLU A 135 -20.47 33.34 10.33
C GLU A 135 -20.38 32.22 11.39
N GLY A 136 -21.12 31.13 11.19
CA GLY A 136 -21.12 29.95 12.05
C GLY A 136 -21.81 30.17 13.41
N CYS A 137 -21.69 29.17 14.29
CA CYS A 137 -22.20 29.24 15.66
C CYS A 137 -21.06 29.16 16.69
N ARG A 138 -21.38 29.40 17.97
CA ARG A 138 -20.39 29.31 19.07
C ARG A 138 -19.67 27.97 19.17
N HIS A 139 -20.33 26.87 18.80
CA HIS A 139 -19.70 25.55 18.83
C HIS A 139 -18.67 25.38 17.71
N MET A 140 -18.90 26.00 16.55
CA MET A 140 -17.92 26.04 15.46
C MET A 140 -16.72 26.93 15.84
N GLN A 141 -16.96 28.00 16.61
CA GLN A 141 -15.89 28.80 17.21
C GLN A 141 -15.08 27.97 18.22
N ALA A 142 -15.72 27.16 19.07
CA ALA A 142 -15.05 26.24 19.98
C ALA A 142 -14.13 25.25 19.23
N LEU A 143 -14.64 24.66 18.14
CA LEU A 143 -13.85 23.75 17.30
C LEU A 143 -12.60 24.44 16.71
N ARG A 144 -12.74 25.68 16.22
CA ARG A 144 -11.62 26.47 15.68
C ARG A 144 -10.56 26.73 16.74
N LEU A 145 -10.96 27.17 17.94
CA LEU A 145 -10.06 27.42 19.06
C LEU A 145 -9.33 26.14 19.51
N ALA A 146 -10.04 25.01 19.58
CA ALA A 146 -9.45 23.73 19.96
C ALA A 146 -8.42 23.25 18.93
N ARG A 147 -8.66 23.48 17.64
CA ARG A 147 -7.68 23.20 16.58
C ARG A 147 -6.42 24.06 16.71
N GLU A 148 -6.56 25.34 17.03
CA GLU A 148 -5.43 26.24 17.24
C GLU A 148 -4.58 25.80 18.43
N GLU A 149 -5.21 25.41 19.53
CA GLU A 149 -4.51 24.91 20.72
C GLU A 149 -3.72 23.62 20.44
N VAL A 150 -4.30 22.67 19.70
CA VAL A 150 -3.61 21.44 19.27
C VAL A 150 -2.44 21.76 18.35
N ARG A 151 -2.58 22.74 17.44
CA ARG A 151 -1.49 23.20 16.56
C ARG A 151 -0.36 23.82 17.37
N GLU A 152 -0.68 24.61 18.38
CA GLU A 152 0.33 25.27 19.22
C GLU A 152 1.08 24.27 20.12
N ARG A 153 0.38 23.32 20.74
CA ARG A 153 1.01 22.20 21.48
C ARG A 153 1.98 21.41 20.60
N ARG A 154 1.62 21.16 19.34
CA ARG A 154 2.49 20.50 18.34
C ARG A 154 3.69 21.34 17.95
N ARG A 155 3.51 22.65 17.72
CA ARG A 155 4.61 23.59 17.43
C ARG A 155 5.58 23.67 18.61
N GLN A 156 5.08 23.72 19.84
CA GLN A 156 5.88 23.76 21.04
C GLN A 156 6.65 22.44 21.25
N ALA A 157 6.02 21.28 21.02
CA ALA A 157 6.70 19.98 21.04
C ALA A 157 7.81 19.87 19.98
N MET A 158 7.55 20.35 18.75
CA MET A 158 8.57 20.43 17.70
C MET A 158 9.69 21.41 18.03
N ARG A 159 9.38 22.52 18.70
CA ARG A 159 10.38 23.52 19.12
C ARG A 159 11.25 23.01 20.27
N ILE A 160 10.68 22.26 21.22
CA ILE A 160 11.41 21.55 22.29
C ILE A 160 12.27 20.42 21.69
N ALA A 161 11.74 19.65 20.74
CA ALA A 161 12.51 18.64 20.02
C ALA A 161 13.69 19.27 19.27
N ARG A 162 13.46 20.38 18.55
CA ARG A 162 14.48 21.14 17.82
C ARG A 162 15.52 21.78 18.75
N MET A 163 15.14 22.23 19.94
CA MET A 163 16.06 22.71 20.98
C MET A 163 16.93 21.58 21.57
N ARG A 164 16.37 20.38 21.76
CA ARG A 164 17.15 19.18 22.15
C ARG A 164 18.12 18.76 21.04
N THR A 165 17.71 18.83 19.77
CA THR A 165 18.61 18.63 18.63
C THR A 165 19.66 19.74 18.56
N GLN A 166 19.31 20.99 18.89
CA GLN A 166 20.25 22.12 18.87
C GLN A 166 21.29 22.08 20.01
N GLN A 167 20.91 21.63 21.21
CA GLN A 167 21.86 21.39 22.30
C GLN A 167 22.78 20.20 22.00
N ALA A 168 22.31 19.17 21.30
CA ALA A 168 23.17 18.11 20.77
C ALA A 168 24.13 18.65 19.68
N THR A 169 23.70 19.58 18.83
CA THR A 169 24.58 20.20 17.81
C THR A 169 25.56 21.24 18.37
N ALA A 170 25.29 21.86 19.53
CA ALA A 170 26.19 22.85 20.13
C ALA A 170 27.44 22.22 20.78
N SER A 171 27.40 20.93 21.11
CA SER A 171 28.56 20.17 21.57
C SER A 171 29.40 19.59 20.42
N ILE A 172 28.93 19.71 19.17
CA ILE A 172 29.54 19.15 17.96
C ILE A 172 30.05 20.29 17.04
N VAL A 173 30.57 21.36 17.64
CA VAL A 173 31.30 22.41 16.91
C VAL A 173 32.72 22.55 17.45
N VAL A 174 33.43 21.43 17.56
CA VAL A 174 34.89 21.34 17.36
C VAL A 174 35.19 19.90 16.92
N ASN A 175 35.08 19.62 15.63
CA ASN A 175 35.98 18.77 14.84
C ASN A 175 35.35 18.46 13.49
N GLN A 176 35.80 19.18 12.47
CA GLN A 176 35.60 18.80 11.08
C GLN A 176 36.38 17.51 10.81
N THR A 177 35.67 16.42 10.53
CA THR A 177 36.17 15.32 9.71
C THR A 177 35.08 14.92 8.72
N HIS A 178 35.47 14.79 7.46
CA HIS A 178 34.66 14.34 6.32
C HIS A 178 33.71 13.18 6.68
N GLU A 179 32.39 13.37 6.61
CA GLU A 179 31.43 12.26 6.54
C GLU A 179 31.14 11.96 5.06
N GLU A 180 31.55 10.78 4.63
CA GLU A 180 31.32 10.24 3.30
C GLU A 180 29.84 9.83 3.14
N ASN A 181 29.21 10.19 2.01
CA ASN A 181 27.87 9.72 1.65
C ASN A 181 27.89 8.19 1.40
N HIS A 182 27.70 7.38 2.44
CA HIS A 182 27.69 5.93 2.33
C HIS A 182 26.36 5.40 1.73
N PRO A 183 26.38 4.37 0.86
CA PRO A 183 25.18 3.66 0.37
C PRO A 183 24.32 3.12 1.52
N THR A 184 22.99 3.01 1.34
CA THR A 184 22.07 2.51 2.40
C THR A 184 22.46 1.13 2.92
N PHE A 185 22.97 0.23 2.07
CA PHE A 185 23.52 -1.06 2.50
C PHE A 185 24.70 -0.94 3.47
N ALA A 186 25.59 0.04 3.26
CA ALA A 186 26.75 0.29 4.11
C ALA A 186 26.36 0.97 5.44
N GLN A 187 25.15 1.53 5.50
CA GLN A 187 24.55 2.11 6.71
C GLN A 187 23.80 1.07 7.57
N ILE A 188 23.56 -0.15 7.05
CA ILE A 188 22.97 -1.22 7.84
C ILE A 188 23.97 -1.62 8.92
N ASP A 189 23.53 -1.56 10.18
CA ASP A 189 24.29 -2.08 11.30
C ASP A 189 24.29 -3.62 11.26
N TRP A 190 25.34 -4.19 10.71
CA TRP A 190 25.54 -5.64 10.64
C TRP A 190 25.97 -6.26 11.98
N THR A 191 26.16 -5.47 13.04
CA THR A 191 26.37 -6.03 14.40
C THR A 191 25.10 -6.71 14.93
N VAL A 192 23.97 -6.53 14.25
CA VAL A 192 22.72 -7.24 14.50
C VAL A 192 22.65 -8.56 13.71
N GLU A 193 23.73 -9.36 13.69
CA GLU A 193 23.69 -10.76 13.21
C GLU A 193 22.53 -11.53 13.87
N ALA A 194 22.20 -11.19 15.12
CA ALA A 194 21.07 -11.71 15.88
C ALA A 194 19.70 -11.53 15.20
N GLU A 195 19.44 -10.42 14.49
CA GLU A 195 18.13 -10.19 13.84
C GLU A 195 18.01 -11.03 12.56
N ARG A 196 19.10 -11.13 11.78
CA ARG A 196 19.13 -12.06 10.65
C ARG A 196 19.00 -13.51 11.12
N ASP A 197 19.77 -13.91 12.12
CA ASP A 197 19.71 -15.28 12.64
C ASP A 197 18.32 -15.58 13.21
N ARG A 198 17.64 -14.61 13.82
CA ARG A 198 16.23 -14.71 14.20
C ARG A 198 15.30 -14.90 13.01
N VAL A 199 15.43 -14.08 11.96
CA VAL A 199 14.66 -14.21 10.70
C VAL A 199 14.83 -15.61 10.11
N LEU A 200 16.06 -16.10 10.03
CA LEU A 200 16.37 -17.41 9.47
C LEU A 200 15.95 -18.57 10.38
N ASP A 201 16.03 -18.42 11.70
CA ASP A 201 15.50 -19.40 12.66
C ASP A 201 13.98 -19.55 12.51
N ILE A 202 13.25 -18.43 12.44
CA ILE A 202 11.80 -18.44 12.20
C ILE A 202 11.49 -19.11 10.86
N TRP A 203 12.23 -18.76 9.80
CA TRP A 203 12.06 -19.40 8.48
C TRP A 203 12.28 -20.91 8.56
N CYS A 204 13.41 -21.37 9.12
CA CYS A 204 13.73 -22.78 9.22
C CYS A 204 12.69 -23.57 10.04
N ARG A 205 12.10 -22.95 11.08
CA ARG A 205 11.02 -23.58 11.87
C ARG A 205 9.70 -23.65 11.12
N ASN A 206 9.29 -22.57 10.46
CA ASN A 206 7.97 -22.44 9.86
C ASN A 206 7.90 -22.96 8.41
N ARG A 207 9.04 -23.03 7.73
CA ARG A 207 9.20 -23.44 6.33
C ARG A 207 10.21 -24.57 6.19
N ALA A 208 10.18 -25.50 7.15
CA ALA A 208 11.02 -26.68 7.16
C ALA A 208 10.81 -27.54 5.91
N TRP A 209 11.88 -28.24 5.51
CA TRP A 209 11.80 -29.32 4.54
C TRP A 209 11.07 -30.52 5.15
N ASP A 210 10.23 -31.17 4.37
CA ASP A 210 9.39 -32.31 4.75
C ASP A 210 10.09 -33.68 4.59
N GLY A 211 11.34 -33.70 4.12
CA GLY A 211 12.07 -34.94 3.86
C GLY A 211 11.83 -35.54 2.48
N VAL A 212 10.97 -34.94 1.66
CA VAL A 212 10.58 -35.45 0.34
C VAL A 212 11.34 -34.71 -0.75
N PHE A 213 11.81 -35.46 -1.76
CA PHE A 213 12.33 -34.91 -3.01
C PHE A 213 11.32 -35.13 -4.13
N ILE A 214 10.67 -34.06 -4.59
CA ILE A 214 9.68 -34.10 -5.66
C ILE A 214 10.30 -34.61 -6.97
N SER A 215 11.58 -34.35 -7.22
CA SER A 215 12.30 -34.88 -8.39
C SER A 215 12.46 -36.41 -8.37
N ARG A 216 12.28 -37.06 -7.20
CA ARG A 216 12.52 -38.50 -7.00
C ARG A 216 11.28 -39.28 -6.57
N ASP A 217 10.14 -38.60 -6.40
CA ASP A 217 8.90 -39.20 -5.91
C ASP A 217 7.73 -38.81 -6.82
N ASP A 218 7.38 -39.74 -7.72
CA ASP A 218 6.30 -39.53 -8.68
C ASP A 218 4.93 -39.42 -8.01
N ALA A 219 4.69 -40.16 -6.92
CA ALA A 219 3.43 -40.09 -6.20
C ALA A 219 3.25 -38.74 -5.49
N ALA A 220 4.33 -38.23 -4.87
CA ALA A 220 4.33 -36.90 -4.26
C ALA A 220 4.11 -35.80 -5.31
N TRP A 221 4.70 -35.93 -6.50
CA TRP A 221 4.47 -34.99 -7.60
C TRP A 221 3.03 -34.99 -8.11
N GLU A 222 2.43 -36.16 -8.35
CA GLU A 222 1.04 -36.22 -8.80
C GLU A 222 0.10 -35.62 -7.75
N THR A 223 0.34 -35.93 -6.47
CA THR A 223 -0.41 -35.34 -5.36
C THR A 223 -0.29 -33.81 -5.34
N LEU A 224 0.93 -33.29 -5.49
CA LEU A 224 1.18 -31.85 -5.54
C LEU A 224 0.50 -31.18 -6.75
N LYS A 225 0.56 -31.82 -7.92
CA LYS A 225 -0.14 -31.34 -9.12
C LYS A 225 -1.65 -31.30 -8.94
N ASP A 226 -2.23 -32.32 -8.33
CA ASP A 226 -3.67 -32.37 -8.05
C ASP A 226 -4.11 -31.25 -7.12
N LEU A 227 -3.33 -30.96 -6.08
CA LEU A 227 -3.56 -29.80 -5.22
C LEU A 227 -3.41 -28.49 -6.01
N ALA A 228 -2.38 -28.36 -6.83
CA ALA A 228 -2.09 -27.15 -7.60
C ALA A 228 -3.10 -26.86 -8.73
N ARG A 229 -3.91 -27.85 -9.14
CA ARG A 229 -5.04 -27.65 -10.07
C ARG A 229 -6.19 -26.88 -9.44
N GLN A 230 -6.32 -26.90 -8.12
CA GLN A 230 -7.34 -26.15 -7.40
C GLN A 230 -7.10 -24.63 -7.49
N GLU A 231 -8.12 -23.83 -7.19
CA GLU A 231 -7.97 -22.37 -7.10
C GLU A 231 -7.09 -22.01 -5.90
N TRP A 232 -6.31 -20.94 -6.05
CA TRP A 232 -5.44 -20.47 -4.97
C TRP A 232 -6.27 -19.88 -3.85
N GLU A 233 -6.04 -20.38 -2.64
CA GLU A 233 -6.61 -19.81 -1.42
C GLU A 233 -5.86 -18.53 -1.05
N TYR A 234 -6.51 -17.38 -1.19
CA TYR A 234 -5.94 -16.11 -0.73
C TYR A 234 -5.95 -16.04 0.79
N ARG A 235 -4.78 -15.78 1.39
CA ARG A 235 -4.63 -15.68 2.85
C ARG A 235 -4.24 -14.27 3.25
N TYR A 236 -4.61 -13.87 4.46
CA TYR A 236 -4.34 -12.52 4.97
C TYR A 236 -3.23 -12.49 6.03
N GLU A 237 -2.59 -13.61 6.33
CA GLU A 237 -1.48 -13.67 7.28
C GLU A 237 -0.69 -14.97 7.09
N ASN A 238 0.55 -14.99 7.57
CA ASN A 238 1.45 -16.16 7.57
C ASN A 238 1.75 -16.75 6.18
N VAL A 239 1.62 -15.94 5.12
CA VAL A 239 1.92 -16.34 3.74
C VAL A 239 3.42 -16.49 3.53
N LEU A 240 4.25 -15.70 4.22
CA LEU A 240 5.70 -15.59 4.02
C LEU A 240 6.50 -16.26 5.15
N GLY A 241 5.85 -17.14 5.92
CA GLY A 241 6.49 -17.93 6.98
C GLY A 241 6.71 -17.16 8.29
N GLY A 242 6.10 -15.99 8.45
CA GLY A 242 6.10 -15.24 9.72
C GLY A 242 7.45 -14.63 10.11
N THR A 243 8.39 -14.50 9.16
CA THR A 243 9.73 -13.98 9.41
C THR A 243 9.77 -12.48 9.71
N GLY A 244 8.68 -11.77 9.43
CA GLY A 244 8.63 -10.31 9.50
C GLY A 244 9.39 -9.62 8.37
N ASN A 245 9.86 -10.35 7.35
CA ASN A 245 10.50 -9.74 6.19
C ASN A 245 9.49 -8.87 5.43
N THR A 246 9.91 -7.67 5.04
CA THR A 246 9.06 -6.72 4.32
C THR A 246 9.05 -7.03 2.83
N PHE A 247 7.96 -6.66 2.15
CA PHE A 247 7.90 -6.71 0.70
C PHE A 247 7.22 -5.47 0.10
N GLY A 248 7.27 -5.34 -1.21
CA GLY A 248 6.51 -4.38 -2.00
C GLY A 248 6.23 -4.94 -3.37
N VAL A 249 5.26 -4.36 -4.08
CA VAL A 249 4.90 -4.76 -5.44
C VAL A 249 4.69 -3.55 -6.34
N GLU A 250 5.01 -3.72 -7.61
CA GLU A 250 4.65 -2.79 -8.67
C GLU A 250 3.66 -3.50 -9.60
N ILE A 251 2.46 -2.91 -9.73
CA ILE A 251 1.38 -3.43 -10.57
C ILE A 251 1.26 -2.50 -11.79
N GLU A 252 1.76 -2.96 -12.93
CA GLU A 252 1.63 -2.24 -14.19
C GLU A 252 0.32 -2.60 -14.90
N VAL A 253 -0.42 -1.59 -15.33
CA VAL A 253 -1.70 -1.76 -16.04
C VAL A 253 -1.89 -0.74 -17.15
N GLN A 254 -2.80 -1.05 -18.06
CA GLN A 254 -3.27 -0.19 -19.13
C GLN A 254 -4.76 0.13 -18.93
N PHE A 255 -5.20 1.24 -19.53
CA PHE A 255 -6.59 1.62 -19.65
C PHE A 255 -6.90 1.99 -21.09
N GLU A 256 -8.14 1.77 -21.53
CA GLU A 256 -8.56 2.13 -22.90
C GLU A 256 -8.62 3.66 -23.09
N ASN A 257 -8.90 4.40 -22.03
CA ASN A 257 -9.07 5.85 -22.07
C ASN A 257 -8.69 6.51 -20.74
N SER A 258 -8.43 7.82 -20.78
CA SER A 258 -8.08 8.58 -19.59
C SER A 258 -9.20 8.65 -18.55
N TRP A 259 -10.47 8.60 -18.96
CA TRP A 259 -11.60 8.68 -18.03
C TRP A 259 -11.61 7.50 -17.06
N SER A 260 -11.45 6.27 -17.57
CA SER A 260 -11.45 5.04 -16.76
C SER A 260 -10.26 5.03 -15.81
N ARG A 261 -9.08 5.42 -16.29
CA ARG A 261 -7.88 5.62 -15.47
C ARG A 261 -8.11 6.63 -14.35
N ASP A 262 -8.67 7.79 -14.68
CA ASP A 262 -8.87 8.88 -13.72
C ASP A 262 -9.93 8.51 -12.67
N MET A 263 -10.93 7.71 -13.05
CA MET A 263 -11.90 7.12 -12.12
C MET A 263 -11.25 6.11 -11.18
N ALA A 264 -10.37 5.22 -11.68
CA ALA A 264 -9.61 4.30 -10.85
C ALA A 264 -8.73 5.05 -9.82
N LEU A 265 -8.00 6.08 -10.27
CA LEU A 265 -7.18 6.92 -9.39
C LEU A 265 -8.02 7.66 -8.34
N ARG A 266 -9.25 8.06 -8.69
CA ARG A 266 -10.18 8.70 -7.76
C ARG A 266 -10.69 7.72 -6.72
N ASP A 267 -11.04 6.50 -7.10
CA ASP A 267 -11.51 5.50 -6.13
C ASP A 267 -10.39 5.00 -5.23
N LEU A 268 -9.18 4.79 -5.76
CA LEU A 268 -8.00 4.50 -4.95
C LEU A 268 -7.70 5.61 -3.93
N TYR A 269 -7.83 6.89 -4.33
CA TYR A 269 -7.72 8.01 -3.39
C TYR A 269 -8.87 8.02 -2.39
N ASN A 270 -10.09 7.71 -2.84
CA ASN A 270 -11.27 7.70 -1.98
C ASN A 270 -11.24 6.62 -0.90
N GLU A 271 -10.46 5.58 -1.11
CA GLU A 271 -10.26 4.53 -0.11
C GLU A 271 -9.02 4.76 0.76
N GLY A 272 -8.34 5.89 0.57
CA GLY A 272 -7.12 6.21 1.30
C GLY A 272 -5.93 5.32 0.91
N LEU A 273 -5.99 4.65 -0.25
CA LEU A 273 -4.92 3.80 -0.75
C LEU A 273 -3.81 4.63 -1.42
N THR A 274 -4.15 5.78 -2.01
CA THR A 274 -3.19 6.74 -2.59
C THR A 274 -3.27 8.09 -1.87
N THR A 275 -2.18 8.86 -1.92
CA THR A 275 -2.14 10.24 -1.36
C THR A 275 -2.88 11.29 -2.20
N GLY A 276 -3.30 10.94 -3.41
CA GLY A 276 -3.91 11.86 -4.36
C GLY A 276 -4.27 11.17 -5.65
N THR A 277 -5.00 11.87 -6.51
CA THR A 277 -5.47 11.38 -7.82
C THR A 277 -4.45 11.57 -8.94
N GLN A 278 -3.31 12.20 -8.67
CA GLN A 278 -2.34 12.58 -9.69
C GLN A 278 -1.30 11.47 -9.88
N ILE A 279 -1.06 11.13 -11.15
CA ILE A 279 0.07 10.29 -11.54
C ILE A 279 1.36 11.08 -11.32
N ARG A 280 2.28 10.50 -10.57
CA ARG A 280 3.54 11.13 -10.22
C ARG A 280 4.61 10.84 -11.27
N GLY A 281 5.66 11.66 -11.27
CA GLY A 281 6.87 11.34 -12.00
C GLY A 281 7.53 10.07 -11.44
N TYR A 282 8.29 9.37 -12.28
CA TYR A 282 9.04 8.18 -11.91
C TYR A 282 9.92 8.43 -10.68
N HIS A 283 9.86 7.54 -9.69
CA HIS A 283 10.59 7.61 -8.41
C HIS A 283 10.31 8.85 -7.55
N SER A 284 9.04 9.23 -7.43
CA SER A 284 8.64 10.35 -6.58
C SER A 284 8.73 10.02 -5.07
N GLY A 285 9.13 11.01 -4.26
CA GLY A 285 9.47 10.85 -2.84
C GLY A 285 8.41 10.17 -1.96
N ASP A 286 8.88 9.49 -0.90
CA ASP A 286 8.13 8.57 -0.03
C ASP A 286 7.06 9.26 0.82
N GLY A 287 5.82 9.27 0.31
CA GLY A 287 4.65 9.33 1.17
C GLY A 287 4.51 8.00 1.89
N GLN A 288 4.92 7.92 3.16
CA GLN A 288 4.83 6.67 3.94
C GLN A 288 3.39 6.13 3.95
N GLY A 289 3.24 4.86 3.57
CA GLY A 289 1.99 4.09 3.73
C GLY A 289 0.97 4.16 2.60
N PHE A 290 1.31 4.75 1.44
CA PHE A 290 0.37 4.87 0.31
C PHE A 290 0.94 4.29 -0.98
N TRP A 291 0.05 3.77 -1.82
CA TRP A 291 0.33 3.41 -3.20
C TRP A 291 0.65 4.67 -4.02
N LYS A 292 1.60 4.54 -4.94
CA LYS A 292 2.05 5.61 -5.81
C LYS A 292 1.74 5.24 -7.26
N PRO A 293 0.79 5.92 -7.92
CA PRO A 293 0.64 5.83 -9.36
C PRO A 293 1.78 6.61 -10.03
N GLU A 294 2.62 5.92 -10.79
CA GLU A 294 3.75 6.49 -11.51
C GLU A 294 3.63 6.24 -13.02
N ARG A 295 4.29 7.10 -13.81
CA ARG A 295 4.48 6.83 -15.23
C ARG A 295 5.65 5.87 -15.41
N ASP A 296 5.43 4.80 -16.17
CA ASP A 296 6.51 3.95 -16.67
C ASP A 296 6.66 4.11 -18.18
N GLY A 297 7.90 4.14 -18.65
CA GLY A 297 8.23 4.37 -20.06
C GLY A 297 7.95 3.19 -20.98
N SER A 298 7.69 2.01 -20.44
CA SER A 298 7.28 0.81 -21.20
C SER A 298 5.78 0.77 -21.48
N LEU A 299 4.98 1.57 -20.77
CA LEU A 299 3.53 1.55 -20.87
C LEU A 299 2.97 2.54 -21.90
N GLY A 300 1.72 2.30 -22.30
CA GLY A 300 1.01 3.13 -23.28
C GLY A 300 0.60 4.50 -22.74
N THR A 301 -0.05 5.32 -23.57
CA THR A 301 -0.47 6.69 -23.23
C THR A 301 -1.31 6.78 -21.95
N TYR A 302 -2.07 5.73 -21.63
CA TYR A 302 -2.91 5.65 -20.43
C TYR A 302 -2.43 4.61 -19.42
N GLY A 303 -1.25 4.03 -19.62
CA GLY A 303 -0.70 3.06 -18.70
C GLY A 303 -0.18 3.72 -17.42
N VAL A 304 -0.26 2.96 -16.33
CA VAL A 304 0.12 3.40 -14.99
C VAL A 304 0.80 2.24 -14.27
N GLU A 305 1.92 2.54 -13.62
CA GLU A 305 2.58 1.65 -12.66
C GLU A 305 2.11 2.03 -11.25
N PHE A 306 1.50 1.09 -10.53
CA PHE A 306 1.10 1.29 -9.14
C PHE A 306 2.13 0.66 -8.21
N VAL A 307 2.99 1.50 -7.64
CA VAL A 307 4.04 1.10 -6.69
C VAL A 307 3.47 1.08 -5.28
N SER A 308 3.53 -0.07 -4.61
CA SER A 308 3.03 -0.22 -3.25
C SER A 308 3.88 0.56 -2.22
N PRO A 309 3.33 0.89 -1.04
CA PRO A 309 4.18 1.17 0.11
C PRO A 309 4.99 -0.08 0.51
N VAL A 310 5.89 0.05 1.48
CA VAL A 310 6.51 -1.13 2.12
C VAL A 310 5.42 -1.85 2.91
N LEU A 311 5.15 -3.10 2.54
CA LEU A 311 4.14 -3.99 3.09
C LEU A 311 4.78 -5.05 4.00
N ASN A 312 3.97 -5.66 4.87
CA ASN A 312 4.36 -6.84 5.65
C ASN A 312 3.37 -7.99 5.44
N ASP A 313 3.71 -9.17 5.93
CA ASP A 313 2.83 -10.35 5.91
C ASP A 313 1.74 -10.24 6.99
N ASP A 314 0.84 -9.25 6.81
CA ASP A 314 -0.24 -8.91 7.74
C ASP A 314 -1.58 -8.65 7.03
N PRO A 315 -2.72 -8.74 7.75
CA PRO A 315 -4.02 -8.61 7.12
C PRO A 315 -4.29 -7.27 6.45
N GLU A 316 -3.65 -6.20 6.91
CA GLU A 316 -3.81 -4.87 6.33
C GLU A 316 -3.16 -4.81 4.95
N SER A 317 -1.93 -5.31 4.83
CA SER A 317 -1.16 -5.34 3.59
C SER A 317 -1.82 -6.21 2.52
N TRP A 318 -2.28 -7.41 2.89
CA TRP A 318 -2.95 -8.32 1.96
C TRP A 318 -4.32 -7.78 1.52
N LYS A 319 -5.08 -7.11 2.40
CA LYS A 319 -6.33 -6.44 2.01
C LYS A 319 -6.08 -5.27 1.06
N GLN A 320 -4.98 -4.53 1.24
CA GLN A 320 -4.64 -3.45 0.31
C GLN A 320 -4.38 -3.98 -1.11
N ILE A 321 -3.62 -5.06 -1.28
CA ILE A 321 -3.36 -5.65 -2.61
C ILE A 321 -4.66 -6.11 -3.28
N GLU A 322 -5.48 -6.85 -2.54
CA GLU A 322 -6.79 -7.29 -3.01
C GLU A 322 -7.62 -6.08 -3.47
N ARG A 323 -7.75 -5.06 -2.61
CA ARG A 323 -8.60 -3.92 -2.89
C ARG A 323 -8.11 -3.06 -4.05
N VAL A 324 -6.80 -2.84 -4.15
CA VAL A 324 -6.20 -2.13 -5.30
C VAL A 324 -6.55 -2.87 -6.59
N THR A 325 -6.33 -4.19 -6.65
CA THR A 325 -6.63 -4.95 -7.87
C THR A 325 -8.12 -4.97 -8.22
N GLU A 326 -9.01 -5.01 -7.23
CA GLU A 326 -10.46 -4.92 -7.44
C GLU A 326 -10.87 -3.59 -8.06
N ILE A 327 -10.37 -2.47 -7.53
CA ILE A 327 -10.68 -1.13 -8.03
C ILE A 327 -10.17 -0.97 -9.46
N LEU A 328 -8.93 -1.41 -9.72
CA LEU A 328 -8.35 -1.35 -11.07
C LEU A 328 -9.20 -2.13 -12.07
N ARG A 329 -9.58 -3.37 -11.74
CA ARG A 329 -10.46 -4.18 -12.59
C ARG A 329 -11.85 -3.56 -12.78
N HIS A 330 -12.42 -3.01 -11.72
CA HIS A 330 -13.75 -2.39 -11.78
C HIS A 330 -13.79 -1.25 -12.80
N HIS A 331 -12.70 -0.49 -12.91
CA HIS A 331 -12.54 0.59 -13.88
C HIS A 331 -11.89 0.15 -15.19
N GLY A 332 -11.95 -1.14 -15.53
CA GLY A 332 -11.54 -1.64 -16.84
C GLY A 332 -10.02 -1.63 -17.09
N ALA A 333 -9.20 -1.64 -16.03
CA ALA A 333 -7.77 -1.87 -16.19
C ALA A 333 -7.53 -3.25 -16.82
N TYR A 334 -6.55 -3.31 -17.73
CA TYR A 334 -6.09 -4.55 -18.33
C TYR A 334 -4.57 -4.63 -18.33
N VAL A 335 -4.03 -5.81 -18.63
CA VAL A 335 -2.60 -6.07 -18.76
C VAL A 335 -2.31 -6.63 -20.15
N ASP A 336 -1.18 -6.24 -20.72
CA ASP A 336 -0.69 -6.73 -22.01
C ASP A 336 0.79 -7.14 -21.90
N ASP A 337 1.46 -7.37 -23.03
CA ASP A 337 2.87 -7.75 -23.11
C ASP A 337 3.85 -6.63 -22.70
N HIS A 338 3.36 -5.39 -22.57
CA HIS A 338 4.17 -4.29 -22.06
C HIS A 338 4.17 -4.28 -20.52
N CYS A 339 3.12 -4.80 -19.86
CA CYS A 339 3.00 -4.83 -18.41
C CYS A 339 3.87 -5.90 -17.74
N GLY A 340 4.76 -5.47 -16.84
CA GLY A 340 5.48 -6.29 -15.87
C GLY A 340 4.80 -6.38 -14.50
N GLY A 341 5.18 -7.39 -13.74
CA GLY A 341 4.93 -7.45 -12.30
C GLY A 341 6.26 -7.47 -11.56
N HIS A 342 6.50 -6.52 -10.68
CA HIS A 342 7.75 -6.45 -9.91
C HIS A 342 7.48 -6.72 -8.43
N ILE A 343 8.36 -7.51 -7.80
CA ILE A 343 8.27 -7.85 -6.38
C ILE A 343 9.56 -7.40 -5.70
N HIS A 344 9.44 -6.52 -4.72
CA HIS A 344 10.55 -5.99 -3.94
C HIS A 344 10.60 -6.72 -2.60
N LEU A 345 11.66 -7.44 -2.31
CA LEU A 345 11.84 -8.12 -1.02
C LEU A 345 12.93 -7.47 -0.21
N GLY A 346 12.63 -7.19 1.06
CA GLY A 346 13.60 -6.73 2.04
C GLY A 346 14.77 -7.71 2.12
N ILE A 347 15.98 -7.16 2.28
CA ILE A 347 17.20 -7.96 2.26
C ILE A 347 17.56 -8.57 3.62
N ALA A 348 16.71 -8.49 4.64
CA ALA A 348 17.00 -9.02 5.98
C ALA A 348 17.48 -10.50 5.99
N PRO A 349 17.00 -11.41 5.11
CA PRO A 349 17.53 -12.77 5.03
C PRO A 349 18.97 -12.85 4.49
N LEU A 350 19.37 -11.88 3.66
CA LEU A 350 20.70 -11.79 3.07
C LEU A 350 21.61 -10.89 3.92
N ASP A 351 22.90 -11.18 3.92
CA ASP A 351 23.91 -10.46 4.68
C ASP A 351 25.06 -9.98 3.80
N HIS A 352 26.08 -9.44 4.45
CA HIS A 352 27.37 -9.14 3.85
C HIS A 352 28.14 -10.40 3.38
N ARG A 353 27.62 -11.62 3.59
CA ARG A 353 28.29 -12.87 3.18
C ARG A 353 27.96 -13.18 1.73
N THR A 354 29.03 -13.28 0.93
CA THR A 354 28.98 -13.52 -0.52
C THR A 354 28.23 -14.79 -0.91
N TYR A 355 28.28 -15.85 -0.09
CA TYR A 355 27.69 -17.14 -0.42
C TYR A 355 26.17 -17.12 -0.60
N SER A 356 25.46 -16.23 0.10
CA SER A 356 23.99 -16.14 -0.04
C SER A 356 23.60 -15.47 -1.37
N TRP A 357 24.33 -14.42 -1.76
CA TRP A 357 24.21 -13.79 -3.08
C TRP A 357 24.59 -14.75 -4.20
N GLN A 358 25.64 -15.56 -3.97
CA GLN A 358 26.05 -16.58 -4.91
C GLN A 358 24.96 -17.62 -5.15
N ARG A 359 24.33 -18.13 -4.09
CA ARG A 359 23.23 -19.09 -4.21
C ARG A 359 21.99 -18.50 -4.87
N LEU A 360 21.65 -17.25 -4.56
CA LEU A 360 20.55 -16.55 -5.25
C LEU A 360 20.79 -16.52 -6.77
N ALA A 361 22.00 -16.15 -7.19
CA ALA A 361 22.38 -16.13 -8.60
C ALA A 361 22.42 -17.53 -9.22
N GLN A 362 22.89 -18.56 -8.49
CA GLN A 362 22.88 -19.96 -8.93
C GLN A 362 21.46 -20.46 -9.19
N ILE A 363 20.51 -20.16 -8.30
CA ILE A 363 19.09 -20.48 -8.49
C ILE A 363 18.56 -19.76 -9.73
N GLY A 364 18.84 -18.47 -9.88
CA GLY A 364 18.39 -17.66 -11.03
C GLY A 364 18.94 -18.15 -12.38
N VAL A 365 20.20 -18.57 -12.42
CA VAL A 365 20.83 -19.11 -13.63
C VAL A 365 20.35 -20.54 -13.93
N GLY A 366 20.29 -21.38 -12.90
CA GLY A 366 19.96 -22.80 -13.04
C GLY A 366 18.51 -23.07 -13.44
N TYR A 367 17.58 -22.27 -12.91
CA TYR A 367 16.13 -22.43 -13.10
C TYR A 367 15.49 -21.29 -13.89
N GLU A 368 16.28 -20.62 -14.71
CA GLU A 368 15.85 -19.47 -15.51
C GLU A 368 14.55 -19.74 -16.27
N LYS A 369 14.48 -20.84 -17.05
CA LYS A 369 13.28 -21.21 -17.81
C LYS A 369 12.05 -21.38 -16.91
N GLN A 370 12.24 -21.95 -15.72
CA GLN A 370 11.17 -22.16 -14.76
C GLN A 370 10.68 -20.83 -14.17
N LEU A 371 11.59 -19.89 -13.89
CA LEU A 371 11.22 -18.54 -13.44
C LEU A 371 10.39 -17.82 -14.48
N TYR A 372 10.76 -17.87 -15.77
CA TYR A 372 9.93 -17.31 -16.84
C TYR A 372 8.59 -18.01 -16.97
N ARG A 373 8.55 -19.34 -16.84
CA ARG A 373 7.29 -20.09 -16.90
C ARG A 373 6.35 -19.75 -15.75
N VAL A 374 6.87 -19.72 -14.51
CA VAL A 374 6.14 -19.31 -13.31
C VAL A 374 5.70 -17.84 -13.44
N GLY A 375 6.57 -16.97 -13.95
CA GLY A 375 6.28 -15.56 -14.20
C GLY A 375 5.23 -15.31 -15.27
N GLY A 376 5.17 -16.18 -16.28
CA GLY A 376 4.19 -16.16 -17.37
C GLY A 376 2.82 -16.72 -17.00
N ALA A 377 2.60 -17.05 -15.72
CA ALA A 377 1.30 -17.50 -15.24
C ALA A 377 0.20 -16.49 -15.61
N ASN A 378 -0.97 -17.01 -16.01
CA ASN A 378 -2.17 -16.21 -16.16
C ASN A 378 -3.36 -16.99 -15.61
N SER A 379 -3.71 -16.72 -14.36
CA SER A 379 -4.79 -17.40 -13.64
C SER A 379 -6.17 -17.15 -14.26
N ASP A 380 -6.45 -15.94 -14.76
CA ASP A 380 -7.73 -15.62 -15.40
C ASP A 380 -7.91 -16.36 -16.72
N GLN A 381 -6.87 -16.41 -17.55
CA GLN A 381 -6.88 -17.18 -18.80
C GLN A 381 -7.01 -18.68 -18.51
N TYR A 382 -6.28 -19.20 -17.52
CA TYR A 382 -6.35 -20.60 -17.16
C TYR A 382 -7.74 -20.97 -16.64
N ARG A 383 -8.35 -20.13 -15.80
CA ARG A 383 -9.71 -20.32 -15.27
C ARG A 383 -10.76 -20.30 -16.37
N SER A 384 -10.62 -19.41 -17.36
CA SER A 384 -11.61 -19.23 -18.44
C SER A 384 -11.46 -20.20 -19.61
N THR A 385 -10.24 -20.64 -19.92
CA THR A 385 -9.96 -21.42 -21.14
C THR A 385 -9.25 -22.76 -20.89
N GLY A 386 -8.78 -23.02 -19.67
CA GLY A 386 -7.91 -24.17 -19.35
C GLY A 386 -6.51 -24.08 -19.95
N ARG A 387 -6.16 -22.95 -20.59
CA ARG A 387 -4.85 -22.75 -21.23
C ARG A 387 -3.94 -21.89 -20.34
N PRO A 388 -2.65 -22.22 -20.24
CA PRO A 388 -1.69 -21.39 -19.52
C PRO A 388 -1.41 -20.08 -20.26
N GLY A 389 -1.01 -19.07 -19.50
CA GLY A 389 -0.46 -17.81 -20.01
C GLY A 389 0.91 -17.98 -20.65
N GLN A 390 1.31 -16.98 -21.42
CA GLN A 390 2.63 -16.89 -22.04
C GLN A 390 3.41 -15.75 -21.41
N HIS A 391 4.68 -15.97 -21.06
CA HIS A 391 5.55 -14.91 -20.59
C HIS A 391 5.74 -13.82 -21.65
N ARG A 392 5.77 -12.55 -21.25
CA ARG A 392 5.89 -11.35 -22.11
C ARG A 392 7.24 -11.17 -22.82
N GLY A 393 8.11 -12.17 -22.77
CA GLY A 393 9.52 -12.08 -23.19
C GLY A 393 10.44 -11.34 -22.19
N SER A 394 11.73 -11.30 -22.50
CA SER A 394 12.79 -10.92 -21.54
C SER A 394 13.30 -9.48 -21.69
N HIS A 395 12.63 -8.61 -22.44
CA HIS A 395 13.17 -7.29 -22.79
C HIS A 395 13.44 -6.41 -21.55
N TYR A 396 12.48 -6.40 -20.62
CA TYR A 396 12.55 -5.68 -19.33
C TYR A 396 12.79 -6.61 -18.12
N ALA A 397 13.01 -7.89 -18.37
CA ALA A 397 13.27 -8.93 -17.39
C ALA A 397 14.35 -9.88 -17.94
N LYS A 398 15.54 -9.35 -18.20
CA LYS A 398 16.65 -10.05 -18.85
C LYS A 398 17.18 -11.19 -18.00
N PRO A 399 17.59 -12.30 -18.64
CA PRO A 399 18.23 -13.40 -17.94
C PRO A 399 19.52 -12.95 -17.24
N LEU A 400 19.89 -13.66 -16.17
CA LEU A 400 21.23 -13.48 -15.59
C LEU A 400 22.30 -13.87 -16.62
N PRO A 401 23.48 -13.21 -16.63
CA PRO A 401 24.50 -13.49 -17.64
C PRO A 401 24.89 -14.97 -17.68
N ARG A 402 25.02 -15.57 -18.88
CA ARG A 402 25.47 -16.97 -19.04
C ARG A 402 26.83 -17.22 -18.40
N GLY A 403 27.78 -16.31 -18.58
CA GLY A 403 29.12 -16.37 -17.98
C GLY A 403 29.21 -15.84 -16.54
N LEU A 404 28.10 -15.71 -15.82
CA LEU A 404 28.11 -15.22 -14.44
C LEU A 404 28.95 -16.18 -13.58
N SER A 405 29.95 -15.64 -12.91
CA SER A 405 30.82 -16.40 -12.01
C SER A 405 31.29 -15.52 -10.85
N PHE A 406 31.53 -16.16 -9.72
CA PHE A 406 32.09 -15.55 -8.53
C PHE A 406 33.39 -16.28 -8.22
N ASN A 407 34.52 -15.67 -8.61
CA ASN A 407 35.86 -16.22 -8.41
C ASN A 407 36.57 -15.48 -7.29
N GLY A 408 37.24 -16.21 -6.39
CA GLY A 408 37.98 -15.64 -5.27
C GLY A 408 37.09 -15.04 -4.18
N ASN A 409 37.69 -14.29 -3.25
CA ASN A 409 37.00 -13.63 -2.14
C ASN A 409 36.35 -12.31 -2.61
N ILE A 410 35.35 -12.39 -3.50
CA ILE A 410 34.57 -11.20 -3.85
C ILE A 410 33.71 -10.74 -2.67
N THR A 411 33.43 -9.45 -2.59
CA THR A 411 32.55 -8.87 -1.57
C THR A 411 31.08 -9.04 -1.97
N ALA A 412 30.16 -8.91 -1.01
CA ALA A 412 28.72 -8.89 -1.30
C ALA A 412 28.32 -7.75 -2.26
N ALA A 413 29.00 -6.59 -2.18
CA ALA A 413 28.77 -5.48 -3.12
C ALA A 413 29.14 -5.84 -4.56
N GLU A 414 30.28 -6.51 -4.76
CA GLU A 414 30.68 -7.00 -6.08
C GLU A 414 29.73 -8.09 -6.58
N ALA A 415 29.28 -8.99 -5.70
CA ALA A 415 28.29 -10.01 -6.06
C ALA A 415 26.98 -9.38 -6.57
N ARG A 416 26.43 -8.39 -5.85
CA ARG A 416 25.24 -7.63 -6.27
C ARG A 416 25.43 -6.97 -7.63
N ARG A 417 26.55 -6.27 -7.83
CA ARG A 417 26.85 -5.58 -9.11
C ARG A 417 26.80 -6.54 -10.30
N ARG A 418 27.35 -7.75 -10.11
CA ARG A 418 27.37 -8.80 -11.14
C ARG A 418 25.99 -9.44 -11.38
N ILE A 419 25.19 -9.64 -10.33
CA ILE A 419 23.81 -10.14 -10.45
C ILE A 419 22.99 -9.20 -11.33
N SER A 420 23.04 -7.89 -11.03
CA SER A 420 22.35 -6.90 -11.84
C SER A 420 22.99 -6.67 -13.22
N ASN A 421 24.23 -7.11 -13.41
CA ASN A 421 25.02 -6.86 -14.63
C ASN A 421 24.99 -5.38 -15.08
N GLY A 422 25.06 -4.47 -14.11
CA GLY A 422 24.97 -3.02 -14.36
C GLY A 422 23.62 -2.53 -14.93
N SER A 423 22.58 -3.37 -14.93
CA SER A 423 21.26 -3.06 -15.46
C SER A 423 20.16 -3.32 -14.43
N ARG A 424 19.18 -2.40 -14.36
CA ARG A 424 17.97 -2.64 -13.56
C ARG A 424 17.05 -3.70 -14.16
N TYR A 425 17.24 -4.06 -15.43
CA TYR A 425 16.32 -4.93 -16.18
C TYR A 425 16.68 -6.40 -16.10
N THR A 426 17.34 -6.88 -15.04
CA THR A 426 17.60 -8.32 -14.86
C THR A 426 16.47 -8.98 -14.08
N ILE A 427 16.26 -10.28 -14.24
CA ILE A 427 15.23 -11.02 -13.49
C ILE A 427 15.37 -10.84 -11.97
N PHE A 428 16.60 -10.64 -11.47
CA PHE A 428 16.91 -10.23 -10.10
C PHE A 428 17.70 -8.93 -10.12
N ASN A 429 17.02 -7.81 -9.90
CA ASN A 429 17.63 -6.50 -9.82
C ASN A 429 18.04 -6.17 -8.38
N THR A 430 19.33 -5.94 -8.16
CA THR A 430 19.93 -5.57 -6.87
C THR A 430 20.36 -4.10 -6.82
N THR A 431 20.14 -3.30 -7.87
CA THR A 431 20.55 -1.89 -7.91
C THR A 431 19.82 -1.03 -6.89
N ASN A 432 18.65 -1.47 -6.42
CA ASN A 432 17.86 -0.79 -5.39
C ASN A 432 18.48 -0.89 -3.98
N ILE A 433 19.47 -1.78 -3.77
CA ILE A 433 20.11 -2.00 -2.47
C ILE A 433 21.19 -0.95 -2.16
N ASP A 434 21.87 -0.46 -3.19
CA ASP A 434 23.00 0.45 -3.02
C ASP A 434 22.61 1.93 -3.24
N ARG A 435 21.30 2.24 -3.27
CA ARG A 435 20.79 3.61 -3.33
C ARG A 435 21.07 4.35 -2.02
N THR A 436 21.16 5.67 -2.06
CA THR A 436 21.36 6.53 -0.87
C THR A 436 20.05 6.90 -0.17
N SER A 437 18.90 6.51 -0.74
CA SER A 437 17.57 6.72 -0.20
C SER A 437 16.69 5.47 -0.40
N GLY A 438 15.71 5.30 0.49
CA GLY A 438 14.83 4.12 0.50
C GLY A 438 15.36 2.95 1.34
N ARG A 439 14.54 1.91 1.52
CA ARG A 439 14.96 0.67 2.20
C ARG A 439 15.59 -0.29 1.19
N PRO A 440 16.73 -0.93 1.51
CA PRO A 440 17.34 -1.91 0.63
C PRO A 440 16.43 -3.11 0.34
N ALA A 441 16.18 -3.36 -0.94
CA ALA A 441 15.35 -4.47 -1.41
C ALA A 441 15.86 -5.05 -2.73
N ILE A 442 15.70 -6.36 -2.93
CA ILE A 442 15.90 -7.01 -4.23
C ILE A 442 14.57 -6.95 -4.98
N GLU A 443 14.63 -6.54 -6.24
CA GLU A 443 13.49 -6.52 -7.15
C GLU A 443 13.52 -7.77 -8.05
N PHE A 444 12.48 -8.58 -7.97
CA PHE A 444 12.24 -9.74 -8.83
C PHE A 444 11.33 -9.31 -9.98
N ARG A 445 11.84 -9.44 -11.21
CA ARG A 445 11.21 -8.88 -12.42
C ARG A 445 10.64 -9.91 -13.39
N TYR A 446 10.81 -11.19 -13.07
CA TYR A 446 10.34 -12.29 -13.90
C TYR A 446 8.81 -12.41 -14.00
N PRO A 447 7.96 -11.87 -13.10
CA PRO A 447 6.51 -11.91 -13.32
C PRO A 447 6.02 -11.02 -14.47
N ASN A 448 5.03 -11.50 -15.21
CA ASN A 448 4.18 -10.66 -16.06
C ASN A 448 3.28 -9.76 -15.19
N GLY A 449 2.78 -8.68 -15.79
CA GLY A 449 1.68 -7.91 -15.22
C GLY A 449 0.43 -8.79 -15.06
N ILE A 450 -0.23 -8.70 -13.91
CA ILE A 450 -1.47 -9.42 -13.61
C ILE A 450 -2.31 -8.62 -12.63
N LEU A 451 -3.63 -8.72 -12.75
CA LEU A 451 -4.57 -8.10 -11.81
C LEU A 451 -5.09 -9.09 -10.75
N ASP A 452 -4.81 -10.40 -10.85
CA ASP A 452 -5.28 -11.39 -9.88
C ASP A 452 -4.43 -11.34 -8.60
N HIS A 453 -4.98 -10.77 -7.53
CA HIS A 453 -4.32 -10.70 -6.22
C HIS A 453 -3.87 -12.07 -5.71
N ARG A 454 -4.56 -13.15 -6.08
CA ARG A 454 -4.17 -14.53 -5.73
C ARG A 454 -2.86 -14.91 -6.40
N GLN A 455 -2.74 -14.61 -7.69
CA GLN A 455 -1.51 -14.82 -8.43
C GLN A 455 -0.38 -13.94 -7.91
N ILE A 456 -0.66 -12.67 -7.61
CA ILE A 456 0.34 -11.76 -7.00
C ILE A 456 0.87 -12.36 -5.69
N GLN A 457 -0.01 -12.84 -4.80
CA GLN A 457 0.39 -13.47 -3.55
C GLN A 457 1.25 -14.72 -3.75
N ALA A 458 0.87 -15.62 -4.67
CA ALA A 458 1.65 -16.80 -4.98
C ALA A 458 3.05 -16.43 -5.51
N GLN A 459 3.15 -15.41 -6.38
CA GLN A 459 4.43 -14.92 -6.91
C GLN A 459 5.32 -14.34 -5.79
N ILE A 460 4.74 -13.54 -4.87
CA ILE A 460 5.46 -13.01 -3.71
C ILE A 460 5.98 -14.16 -2.84
N GLN A 461 5.16 -15.19 -2.60
CA GLN A 461 5.56 -16.34 -1.80
C GLN A 461 6.74 -17.10 -2.44
N VAL A 462 6.71 -17.36 -3.75
CA VAL A 462 7.81 -18.03 -4.46
C VAL A 462 9.09 -17.19 -4.44
N ALA A 463 8.99 -15.88 -4.70
CA ALA A 463 10.13 -14.97 -4.62
C ALA A 463 10.75 -14.96 -3.20
N ASN A 464 9.89 -14.94 -2.17
CA ASN A 464 10.30 -14.97 -0.77
C ASN A 464 11.00 -16.28 -0.41
N ALA A 465 10.48 -17.42 -0.90
CA ALA A 465 11.08 -18.73 -0.70
C ALA A 465 12.46 -18.83 -1.38
N ILE A 466 12.60 -18.35 -2.63
CA ILE A 466 13.90 -18.28 -3.32
C ILE A 466 14.91 -17.50 -2.50
N LEU A 467 14.53 -16.32 -2.00
CA LEU A 467 15.40 -15.45 -1.20
C LEU A 467 15.87 -16.13 0.09
N HIS A 468 14.95 -16.75 0.84
CA HIS A 468 15.29 -17.42 2.10
C HIS A 468 16.08 -18.71 1.86
N GLN A 469 15.76 -19.49 0.83
CA GLN A 469 16.54 -20.69 0.47
C GLN A 469 17.97 -20.33 0.06
N ALA A 470 18.13 -19.25 -0.71
CA ALA A 470 19.42 -18.67 -1.01
C ALA A 470 20.17 -18.16 0.24
N ALA A 471 19.50 -17.98 1.39
CA ALA A 471 20.14 -17.66 2.66
C ALA A 471 20.46 -18.90 3.50
N VAL A 472 19.61 -19.94 3.51
CA VAL A 472 19.74 -21.09 4.44
C VAL A 472 20.46 -22.32 3.89
N ILE A 473 20.41 -22.59 2.57
CA ILE A 473 21.08 -23.74 1.95
C ILE A 473 22.60 -23.71 2.17
N ARG A 474 23.16 -24.72 2.84
CA ARG A 474 24.61 -24.89 3.02
C ARG A 474 25.08 -26.10 2.20
N ASN A 475 26.39 -26.26 2.02
CA ASN A 475 26.94 -27.39 1.25
C ASN A 475 26.46 -28.77 1.76
N GLY A 476 26.23 -28.93 3.06
CA GLY A 476 25.70 -30.16 3.66
C GLY A 476 24.17 -30.26 3.72
N SER A 477 23.45 -29.23 3.27
CA SER A 477 21.98 -29.26 3.22
C SER A 477 21.52 -30.21 2.10
N PRO A 478 20.45 -31.00 2.31
CA PRO A 478 19.88 -31.87 1.26
C PRO A 478 19.56 -31.13 -0.06
N GLN A 479 19.17 -29.86 0.03
CA GLN A 479 18.82 -29.00 -1.09
C GLN A 479 20.03 -28.54 -1.92
N SER A 480 21.26 -28.68 -1.39
CA SER A 480 22.47 -28.19 -2.07
C SER A 480 22.74 -28.92 -3.38
N GLU A 481 22.33 -30.19 -3.48
CA GLU A 481 22.41 -31.00 -4.70
C GLU A 481 21.63 -30.38 -5.86
N PHE A 482 20.50 -29.74 -5.55
CA PHE A 482 19.57 -29.12 -6.49
C PHE A 482 19.86 -27.64 -6.68
N THR A 483 20.98 -27.11 -6.19
CA THR A 483 21.39 -25.72 -6.43
C THR A 483 22.56 -25.71 -7.44
N PRO A 484 22.30 -25.58 -8.76
CA PRO A 484 23.34 -25.78 -9.77
C PRO A 484 24.47 -24.77 -9.64
N ARG A 485 25.71 -25.23 -9.73
CA ARG A 485 26.88 -24.35 -9.78
C ARG A 485 26.94 -23.66 -11.15
N PHE A 486 27.62 -22.52 -11.22
CA PHE A 486 27.84 -21.82 -12.50
C PHE A 486 28.60 -22.67 -13.52
N SER A 487 29.49 -23.55 -13.06
CA SER A 487 30.23 -24.46 -13.93
C SER A 487 29.41 -25.64 -14.45
N GLU A 488 28.23 -25.92 -13.89
CA GLU A 488 27.37 -27.03 -14.29
C GLU A 488 26.35 -26.58 -15.35
N GLU A 489 26.83 -26.01 -16.45
CA GLU A 489 25.98 -25.42 -17.51
C GLU A 489 24.95 -26.41 -18.07
N ASN A 490 25.27 -27.71 -18.05
CA ASN A 490 24.37 -28.79 -18.48
C ASN A 490 23.14 -28.97 -17.57
N LYS A 491 23.16 -28.42 -16.35
CA LYS A 491 22.02 -28.40 -15.42
C LYS A 491 21.20 -27.11 -15.53
N HIS A 492 21.64 -26.12 -16.31
CA HIS A 492 20.93 -24.86 -16.44
C HIS A 492 19.85 -24.97 -17.51
N ALA A 493 18.59 -24.79 -17.13
CA ALA A 493 17.50 -24.67 -18.10
C ALA A 493 17.30 -23.18 -18.44
N ARG A 494 17.71 -22.76 -19.63
CA ARG A 494 17.62 -21.36 -20.07
C ARG A 494 16.33 -21.09 -20.83
N LEU A 495 15.91 -19.83 -20.87
CA LEU A 495 14.71 -19.41 -21.59
C LEU A 495 14.75 -19.84 -23.06
N THR A 496 15.92 -19.71 -23.69
CA THR A 496 16.15 -20.02 -25.11
C THR A 496 16.25 -21.51 -25.42
N ASP A 497 16.30 -22.38 -24.40
CA ASP A 497 16.55 -23.81 -24.62
C ASP A 497 15.25 -24.51 -25.02
N HIS A 498 15.32 -25.39 -26.02
CA HIS A 498 14.21 -26.25 -26.42
C HIS A 498 14.26 -27.56 -25.65
N LEU A 499 13.51 -27.63 -24.55
CA LEU A 499 13.38 -28.84 -23.72
C LEU A 499 12.17 -29.68 -24.16
N THR A 500 12.27 -31.00 -24.02
CA THR A 500 11.08 -31.85 -24.08
C THR A 500 10.20 -31.61 -22.85
N PRO A 501 8.89 -31.88 -22.90
CA PRO A 501 8.01 -31.74 -21.74
C PRO A 501 8.53 -32.49 -20.50
N GLU A 502 9.08 -33.68 -20.67
CA GLU A 502 9.64 -34.51 -19.59
C GLU A 502 10.90 -33.87 -18.98
N ALA A 503 11.77 -33.31 -19.81
CA ALA A 503 12.99 -32.64 -19.34
C ALA A 503 12.67 -31.32 -18.61
N GLU A 504 11.68 -30.56 -19.10
CA GLU A 504 11.21 -29.34 -18.44
C GLU A 504 10.52 -29.65 -17.10
N GLU A 505 9.66 -30.68 -17.06
CA GLU A 505 9.04 -31.14 -15.83
C GLU A 505 10.08 -31.63 -14.82
N LYS A 506 11.07 -32.42 -15.25
CA LYS A 506 12.17 -32.86 -14.38
C LYS A 506 12.91 -31.66 -13.79
N ASN A 507 13.30 -30.69 -14.62
CA ASN A 507 13.99 -29.49 -14.15
C ASN A 507 13.11 -28.65 -13.20
N PHE A 508 11.80 -28.60 -13.43
CA PHE A 508 10.87 -27.95 -12.52
C PHE A 508 10.79 -28.68 -11.17
N ARG A 509 10.73 -30.01 -11.16
CA ARG A 509 10.75 -30.78 -9.91
C ARG A 509 12.05 -30.58 -9.12
N GLU A 510 13.20 -30.45 -9.79
CA GLU A 510 14.47 -30.09 -9.13
C GLU A 510 14.41 -28.67 -8.53
N PHE A 511 13.76 -27.71 -9.19
CA PHE A 511 13.48 -26.38 -8.63
C PHE A 511 12.63 -26.47 -7.36
N LEU A 512 11.60 -27.32 -7.35
CA LEU A 512 10.76 -27.56 -6.17
C LEU A 512 11.55 -28.17 -4.99
N ASP A 513 12.61 -28.91 -5.28
CA ASP A 513 13.51 -29.45 -4.26
C ASP A 513 14.43 -28.39 -3.64
N VAL A 514 14.73 -27.31 -4.36
CA VAL A 514 15.34 -26.11 -3.77
C VAL A 514 14.37 -25.42 -2.82
N LEU A 515 13.10 -25.25 -3.21
CA LEU A 515 12.09 -24.57 -2.38
C LEU A 515 11.80 -25.35 -1.08
N ALA A 516 11.89 -26.68 -1.15
CA ALA A 516 11.84 -27.65 -0.05
C ALA A 516 10.51 -27.72 0.76
N ASN A 517 9.89 -26.59 1.08
CA ASN A 517 8.67 -26.59 1.88
C ASN A 517 7.42 -26.89 1.02
N PRO A 518 6.47 -27.73 1.50
CA PRO A 518 5.25 -28.05 0.76
C PRO A 518 4.43 -26.84 0.30
N GLN A 519 4.33 -25.78 1.11
CA GLN A 519 3.51 -24.61 0.77
C GLN A 519 4.15 -23.79 -0.35
N ASP A 520 5.48 -23.66 -0.35
CA ASP A 520 6.22 -22.94 -1.39
C ASP A 520 6.24 -23.73 -2.70
N ARG A 521 6.35 -25.06 -2.60
CA ARG A 521 6.21 -25.96 -3.74
C ARG A 521 4.81 -25.89 -4.36
N LEU A 522 3.77 -25.80 -3.54
CA LEU A 522 2.39 -25.63 -4.01
C LEU A 522 2.22 -24.30 -4.74
N ALA A 523 2.75 -23.20 -4.18
CA ALA A 523 2.74 -21.89 -4.85
C ALA A 523 3.42 -21.93 -6.23
N ALA A 524 4.63 -22.47 -6.29
CA ALA A 524 5.37 -22.60 -7.55
C ALA A 524 4.64 -23.49 -8.55
N THR A 525 4.10 -24.64 -8.12
CA THR A 525 3.39 -25.58 -9.01
C THR A 525 2.08 -24.97 -9.52
N TRP A 526 1.35 -24.25 -8.66
CA TRP A 526 0.12 -23.57 -9.04
C TRP A 526 0.35 -22.54 -10.15
N LEU A 527 1.45 -21.77 -10.05
CA LEU A 527 1.88 -20.83 -11.08
C LEU A 527 2.38 -21.54 -12.35
N TRP A 528 3.20 -22.59 -12.20
CA TRP A 528 3.80 -23.32 -13.33
C TRP A 528 2.77 -24.03 -14.22
N LEU A 529 1.68 -24.54 -13.64
CA LEU A 529 0.54 -25.10 -14.39
C LEU A 529 -0.20 -24.03 -15.20
N ARG A 530 -0.13 -22.77 -14.76
CA ARG A 530 -0.84 -21.62 -15.33
C ARG A 530 0.01 -20.79 -16.27
N GLY A 531 1.28 -21.13 -16.46
CA GLY A 531 2.21 -20.36 -17.27
C GLY A 531 3.03 -21.20 -18.25
N ARG A 532 3.60 -20.52 -19.23
CA ARG A 532 4.59 -21.00 -20.19
C ARG A 532 5.68 -19.93 -20.35
N SER A 533 6.93 -20.38 -20.48
CA SER A 533 8.11 -19.53 -20.66
C SER A 533 8.17 -18.91 -22.05
#